data_AF-A0A929GHK3-F1
#
_entry.id   AF-A0A929GHK3-F1
#
_cell.length_a   1.000
_cell.length_b   1.000
_cell.length_c   1.000
_cell.angle_alpha   90.00
_cell.angle_beta   90.00
_cell.angle_gamma   90.00
#
_symmetry.space_group_name_H-M   'P 1'
#
loop_
_entity.id
_entity.type
_entity.pdbx_description
1 polymer ?
#
loop_
_entity_poly.entity_id
_entity_poly.type
_entity_poly.pdbx_seq_one_letter_code
_entity_poly.pdbx_strand_id
1 'polypeptide(L)'
;MNRYKKIILLLLLLCLFKFGFTQYYSSGQDPASIKWQQIKTKNFKIIYPQDFEKQSQYLANVLETVYKFGSESLGYKPKKIPLILHNRSVNSNAYVAWAPKRMEFYTCPPQDSYSENWLDQLAIHEFRHVVQIEMLNQGFTKVLYYLFGQQATGAILGLYIPRWFMEGDAVCTETALSNSGRGRLPSFEKILRAQLLEKGKYNYEKAVHGSYKNFIPGPYNLGYYIVGFNRIKFGNKIWENAIETSAKYPFIITPFSRGIKKISKLSKVQLYNSTFTELRNLWEKQFNDLTYSNYTLISKINQKNYTNYELPLYLNDSLILTEKSGIDDINRFVAIDKNGNEKTIFTPGFNFRETLSYSKNKIYWAEKTFDPRWENRNYAVIKTYNLKTKKLKQLTKKSRLFAPSVSHDGKNIVAVEVTTENKYYLQILDSETG
;
A
#
# COMPACT_ATOMS: atom_id res chain seq x y z
N MET A 1 -36.19 44.42 -10.86
CA MET A 1 -35.72 43.47 -11.90
C MET A 1 -36.90 42.57 -12.30
N ASN A 2 -37.40 42.68 -13.55
CA ASN A 2 -38.59 41.96 -14.02
C ASN A 2 -38.48 40.44 -13.82
N ARG A 3 -39.61 39.79 -13.46
CA ARG A 3 -39.70 38.34 -13.20
C ARG A 3 -39.11 37.49 -14.35
N TYR A 4 -39.30 37.94 -15.58
CA TYR A 4 -38.72 37.36 -16.79
C TYR A 4 -37.19 37.45 -16.84
N LYS A 5 -36.58 38.56 -16.40
CA LYS A 5 -35.10 38.70 -16.33
C LYS A 5 -34.49 37.76 -15.29
N LYS A 6 -35.19 37.49 -14.18
CA LYS A 6 -34.75 36.49 -13.18
C LYS A 6 -34.81 35.06 -13.72
N ILE A 7 -35.86 34.72 -14.47
CA ILE A 7 -36.02 33.40 -15.09
C ILE A 7 -34.96 33.19 -16.19
N ILE A 8 -34.72 34.21 -17.02
CA ILE A 8 -33.69 34.16 -18.06
C ILE A 8 -32.30 34.03 -17.45
N LEU A 9 -31.98 34.77 -16.37
CA LEU A 9 -30.70 34.66 -15.67
C LEU A 9 -30.53 33.27 -15.02
N LEU A 10 -31.59 32.70 -14.45
CA LEU A 10 -31.57 31.35 -13.89
C LEU A 10 -31.36 30.27 -14.98
N LEU A 11 -32.02 30.41 -16.12
CA LEU A 11 -31.84 29.52 -17.27
C LEU A 11 -30.44 29.67 -17.90
N LEU A 12 -29.88 30.88 -17.96
CA LEU A 12 -28.49 31.12 -18.37
C LEU A 12 -27.49 30.50 -17.39
N LEU A 13 -27.72 30.62 -16.08
CA LEU A 13 -26.90 29.96 -15.04
C LEU A 13 -26.98 28.43 -15.14
N LEU A 14 -28.15 27.87 -15.44
CA LEU A 14 -28.34 26.42 -15.65
C LEU A 14 -27.68 25.93 -16.95
N CYS A 15 -27.64 26.75 -18.00
CA CYS A 15 -26.97 26.44 -19.27
C CYS A 15 -25.44 26.53 -19.20
N LEU A 16 -24.87 27.22 -18.21
CA LEU A 16 -23.41 27.31 -17.99
C LEU A 16 -22.80 26.03 -17.39
N PHE A 17 -23.61 25.09 -16.88
CA PHE A 17 -23.15 23.81 -16.31
C PHE A 17 -23.13 22.65 -17.32
N LYS A 18 -22.76 22.90 -18.59
CA LYS A 18 -22.62 21.84 -19.61
C LYS A 18 -21.20 21.29 -19.73
N PHE A 19 -20.61 20.83 -18.62
CA PHE A 19 -19.49 19.88 -18.67
C PHE A 19 -19.61 18.90 -17.51
N GLY A 20 -20.38 17.84 -17.72
CA GLY A 20 -20.46 16.70 -16.80
C GLY A 20 -19.23 15.80 -16.93
N PHE A 21 -18.04 16.27 -16.54
CA PHE A 21 -16.93 15.38 -16.23
C PHE A 21 -17.15 14.85 -14.80
N THR A 22 -18.10 13.95 -14.64
CA THR A 22 -18.57 13.49 -13.32
C THR A 22 -17.67 12.45 -12.65
N GLN A 23 -16.53 12.10 -13.27
CA GLN A 23 -15.55 11.19 -12.71
C GLN A 23 -14.15 11.79 -12.79
N TYR A 24 -13.69 12.33 -11.66
CA TYR A 24 -12.36 12.92 -11.50
C TYR A 24 -11.27 11.86 -11.21
N TYR A 25 -11.68 10.62 -11.00
CA TYR A 25 -10.78 9.52 -10.61
C TYR A 25 -11.04 8.29 -11.48
N SER A 26 -10.07 7.95 -12.32
CA SER A 26 -10.06 6.74 -13.15
C SER A 26 -8.91 5.84 -12.71
N SER A 27 -9.22 4.61 -12.33
CA SER A 27 -8.26 3.53 -12.04
C SER A 27 -7.81 2.78 -13.28
N GLY A 28 -8.39 3.08 -14.44
CA GLY A 28 -8.28 2.26 -15.64
C GLY A 28 -9.57 1.51 -15.97
N GLN A 29 -9.55 0.74 -17.05
CA GLN A 29 -10.71 0.03 -17.55
C GLN A 29 -10.51 -1.48 -17.44
N ASP A 30 -11.55 -2.17 -16.97
CA ASP A 30 -11.66 -3.62 -17.05
C ASP A 30 -12.13 -4.07 -18.43
N PRO A 31 -11.78 -5.30 -18.86
CA PRO A 31 -12.30 -5.86 -20.10
C PRO A 31 -13.82 -5.76 -20.23
N ALA A 32 -14.31 -5.22 -21.35
CA ALA A 32 -15.75 -5.11 -21.64
C ALA A 32 -16.49 -6.46 -21.67
N SER A 33 -15.76 -7.57 -21.78
CA SER A 33 -16.32 -8.92 -21.71
C SER A 33 -16.70 -9.37 -20.29
N ILE A 34 -16.31 -8.62 -19.24
CA ILE A 34 -16.68 -8.95 -17.87
C ILE A 34 -18.17 -8.74 -17.65
N LYS A 35 -18.84 -9.80 -17.18
CA LYS A 35 -20.20 -9.72 -16.65
C LYS A 35 -20.12 -9.32 -15.18
N TRP A 36 -20.72 -8.19 -14.85
CA TRP A 36 -20.72 -7.65 -13.48
C TRP A 36 -21.99 -8.07 -12.74
N GLN A 37 -21.83 -8.38 -11.45
CA GLN A 37 -22.90 -8.67 -10.51
C GLN A 37 -22.77 -7.77 -9.28
N GLN A 38 -23.78 -7.79 -8.41
CA GLN A 38 -23.78 -6.99 -7.20
C GLN A 38 -24.37 -7.72 -6.00
N ILE A 39 -23.75 -7.52 -4.83
CA ILE A 39 -24.27 -7.91 -3.52
C ILE A 39 -24.64 -6.63 -2.77
N LYS A 40 -25.86 -6.57 -2.24
CA LYS A 40 -26.33 -5.46 -1.41
C LYS A 40 -26.46 -5.95 0.02
N THR A 41 -25.66 -5.39 0.90
CA THR A 41 -25.78 -5.59 2.35
C THR A 41 -26.35 -4.33 3.00
N LYS A 42 -26.40 -4.29 4.34
CA LYS A 42 -26.84 -3.10 5.08
C LYS A 42 -25.93 -1.90 4.82
N ASN A 43 -24.62 -2.12 4.89
CA ASN A 43 -23.61 -1.06 4.88
C ASN A 43 -22.79 -1.00 3.58
N PHE A 44 -22.93 -1.97 2.67
CA PHE A 44 -22.13 -2.03 1.44
C PHE A 44 -22.96 -2.35 0.19
N LYS A 45 -22.45 -1.88 -0.95
CA LYS A 45 -22.86 -2.34 -2.28
C LYS A 45 -21.60 -2.84 -2.99
N ILE A 46 -21.43 -4.16 -3.05
CA ILE A 46 -20.25 -4.78 -3.67
C ILE A 46 -20.57 -5.06 -5.13
N ILE A 47 -19.71 -4.62 -6.04
CA ILE A 47 -19.82 -4.77 -7.48
C ILE A 47 -18.61 -5.58 -7.92
N TYR A 48 -18.85 -6.73 -8.56
CA TYR A 48 -17.80 -7.71 -8.82
C TYR A 48 -18.02 -8.49 -10.13
N PRO A 49 -16.95 -9.02 -10.74
CA PRO A 49 -17.03 -9.96 -11.87
C PRO A 49 -17.74 -11.26 -11.47
N GLN A 50 -18.62 -11.78 -12.33
CA GLN A 50 -19.42 -12.98 -12.05
C GLN A 50 -18.59 -14.21 -11.61
N ASP A 51 -17.36 -14.37 -12.13
CA ASP A 51 -16.46 -15.47 -11.73
C ASP A 51 -15.86 -15.32 -10.32
N PHE A 52 -16.08 -14.18 -9.66
CA PHE A 52 -15.59 -13.88 -8.32
C PHE A 52 -16.69 -13.97 -7.24
N GLU A 53 -17.86 -14.55 -7.54
CA GLU A 53 -19.03 -14.64 -6.65
C GLU A 53 -18.68 -15.18 -5.26
N LYS A 54 -18.01 -16.34 -5.18
CA LYS A 54 -17.70 -17.01 -3.90
C LYS A 54 -16.90 -16.11 -2.95
N GLN A 55 -15.86 -15.46 -3.49
CA GLN A 55 -15.01 -14.56 -2.71
C GLN A 55 -15.74 -13.25 -2.38
N SER A 56 -16.65 -12.80 -3.25
CA SER A 56 -17.46 -11.60 -3.02
C SER A 56 -18.48 -11.80 -1.91
N GLN A 57 -19.10 -12.99 -1.80
CA GLN A 57 -19.97 -13.37 -0.70
C GLN A 57 -19.20 -13.48 0.63
N TYR A 58 -18.01 -14.09 0.61
CA TYR A 58 -17.12 -14.11 1.76
C TYR A 58 -16.80 -12.68 2.24
N LEU A 59 -16.31 -11.84 1.33
CA LEU A 59 -15.95 -10.46 1.61
C LEU A 59 -17.14 -9.62 2.11
N ALA A 60 -18.36 -9.87 1.63
CA ALA A 60 -19.56 -9.20 2.11
C ALA A 60 -19.79 -9.42 3.62
N ASN A 61 -19.59 -10.66 4.09
CA ASN A 61 -19.73 -11.00 5.51
C ASN A 61 -18.60 -10.40 6.36
N VAL A 62 -17.36 -10.41 5.82
CA VAL A 62 -16.21 -9.79 6.47
C VAL A 62 -16.45 -8.29 6.63
N LEU A 63 -16.86 -7.59 5.57
CA LEU A 63 -17.11 -6.15 5.61
C LEU A 63 -18.22 -5.75 6.61
N GLU A 64 -19.30 -6.52 6.70
CA GLU A 64 -20.36 -6.27 7.71
C GLU A 64 -19.86 -6.50 9.14
N THR A 65 -18.89 -7.40 9.33
CA THR A 65 -18.22 -7.60 10.63
C THR A 65 -17.28 -6.44 10.93
N VAL A 66 -16.41 -6.09 9.99
CA VAL A 66 -15.47 -4.96 10.08
C VAL A 66 -16.21 -3.65 10.34
N TYR A 67 -17.38 -3.43 9.74
CA TYR A 67 -18.19 -2.23 9.96
C TYR A 67 -18.52 -2.00 11.44
N LYS A 68 -18.75 -3.08 12.20
CA LYS A 68 -19.09 -2.99 13.63
C LYS A 68 -17.91 -2.50 14.47
N PHE A 69 -16.68 -2.90 14.14
CA PHE A 69 -15.51 -2.66 14.99
C PHE A 69 -14.57 -1.57 14.45
N GLY A 70 -14.44 -1.45 13.13
CA GLY A 70 -13.54 -0.48 12.48
C GLY A 70 -13.92 0.98 12.70
N SER A 71 -15.16 1.23 13.12
CA SER A 71 -15.70 2.56 13.46
C SER A 71 -15.50 2.97 14.92
N GLU A 72 -15.33 2.01 15.83
CA GLU A 72 -15.47 2.22 17.28
C GLU A 72 -14.44 3.22 17.82
N SER A 73 -13.18 3.09 17.44
CA SER A 73 -12.10 3.96 17.95
C SER A 73 -12.14 5.42 17.48
N LEU A 74 -12.99 5.75 16.49
CA LEU A 74 -13.25 7.15 16.08
C LEU A 74 -14.67 7.61 16.43
N GLY A 75 -15.51 6.73 17.01
CA GLY A 75 -16.88 7.06 17.35
C GLY A 75 -17.75 7.47 16.15
N TYR A 76 -17.39 7.06 14.92
CA TYR A 76 -18.07 7.50 13.70
C TYR A 76 -18.53 6.32 12.83
N LYS A 77 -19.83 6.27 12.52
CA LYS A 77 -20.42 5.24 11.65
C LYS A 77 -20.66 5.81 10.24
N PRO A 78 -19.92 5.37 9.22
CA PRO A 78 -20.05 5.88 7.85
C PRO A 78 -21.35 5.41 7.20
N LYS A 79 -21.82 6.15 6.19
CA LYS A 79 -22.98 5.73 5.40
C LYS A 79 -22.58 4.61 4.45
N LYS A 80 -23.60 3.91 3.94
CA LYS A 80 -23.43 2.85 2.93
C LYS A 80 -22.48 3.28 1.80
N ILE A 81 -21.50 2.43 1.48
CA ILE A 81 -20.46 2.71 0.49
C ILE A 81 -20.40 1.63 -0.61
N PRO A 82 -20.20 2.02 -1.89
CA PRO A 82 -19.90 1.06 -2.95
C PRO A 82 -18.47 0.52 -2.84
N LEU A 83 -18.29 -0.75 -3.18
CA LEU A 83 -17.00 -1.41 -3.37
C LEU A 83 -16.96 -2.05 -4.76
N ILE A 84 -15.90 -1.79 -5.53
CA ILE A 84 -15.67 -2.41 -6.84
C ILE A 84 -14.49 -3.39 -6.73
N LEU A 85 -14.65 -4.62 -7.21
CA LEU A 85 -13.61 -5.65 -7.20
C LEU A 85 -13.00 -5.83 -8.59
N HIS A 86 -11.68 -5.74 -8.68
CA HIS A 86 -10.89 -5.93 -9.90
C HIS A 86 -10.05 -7.21 -9.79
N ASN A 87 -10.51 -8.29 -10.43
CA ASN A 87 -9.87 -9.62 -10.35
C ASN A 87 -8.97 -9.97 -11.56
N ARG A 88 -8.83 -9.07 -12.54
CA ARG A 88 -7.98 -9.27 -13.73
C ARG A 88 -6.57 -8.72 -13.59
N SER A 89 -6.34 -7.86 -12.61
CA SER A 89 -5.02 -7.33 -12.30
C SER A 89 -4.21 -8.38 -11.53
N VAL A 90 -2.90 -8.42 -11.76
CA VAL A 90 -1.91 -9.11 -10.92
C VAL A 90 -1.22 -8.14 -9.95
N ASN A 91 -1.55 -6.84 -10.00
CA ASN A 91 -1.17 -5.91 -8.95
C ASN A 91 -2.01 -6.14 -7.70
N SER A 92 -1.36 -6.09 -6.55
CA SER A 92 -2.01 -6.06 -5.24
C SER A 92 -2.14 -4.62 -4.79
N ASN A 93 -3.38 -4.14 -4.67
CA ASN A 93 -3.65 -2.78 -4.24
C ASN A 93 -5.10 -2.63 -3.79
N ALA A 94 -5.38 -1.56 -3.06
CA ALA A 94 -6.72 -1.06 -2.85
C ALA A 94 -6.66 0.44 -2.52
N TYR A 95 -7.80 1.11 -2.66
CA TYR A 95 -7.90 2.51 -2.25
C TYR A 95 -9.36 2.95 -2.06
N VAL A 96 -9.54 4.10 -1.41
CA VAL A 96 -10.82 4.79 -1.26
C VAL A 96 -10.81 6.09 -2.08
N ALA A 97 -11.58 6.13 -3.17
CA ALA A 97 -11.90 7.38 -3.84
C ALA A 97 -13.04 8.08 -3.09
N TRP A 98 -13.00 9.40 -2.97
CA TRP A 98 -14.03 10.14 -2.22
C TRP A 98 -15.04 10.91 -3.08
N ALA A 99 -14.72 11.24 -4.32
CA ALA A 99 -15.57 12.06 -5.19
C ALA A 99 -15.61 11.52 -6.64
N PRO A 100 -16.55 10.59 -6.98
CA PRO A 100 -17.59 10.03 -6.13
C PRO A 100 -17.06 8.98 -5.14
N LYS A 101 -17.62 8.94 -3.92
CA LYS A 101 -17.16 8.04 -2.85
C LYS A 101 -17.35 6.56 -3.18
N ARG A 102 -16.28 5.77 -3.13
CA ARG A 102 -16.26 4.31 -3.33
C ARG A 102 -14.92 3.72 -2.89
N MET A 103 -14.93 2.43 -2.62
CA MET A 103 -13.74 1.60 -2.43
C MET A 103 -13.45 0.83 -3.72
N GLU A 104 -12.18 0.57 -4.02
CA GLU A 104 -11.77 -0.29 -5.13
C GLU A 104 -10.68 -1.25 -4.68
N PHE A 105 -10.89 -2.57 -4.85
CA PHE A 105 -9.96 -3.62 -4.44
C PHE A 105 -9.41 -4.34 -5.66
N TYR A 106 -8.09 -4.47 -5.73
CA TYR A 106 -7.41 -5.38 -6.65
C TYR A 106 -7.12 -6.68 -5.92
N THR A 107 -7.80 -7.75 -6.32
CA THR A 107 -7.98 -8.92 -5.47
C THR A 107 -6.79 -9.89 -5.47
N CYS A 108 -5.83 -9.72 -6.37
CA CYS A 108 -4.63 -10.54 -6.43
C CYS A 108 -3.73 -10.24 -5.21
N PRO A 109 -3.42 -11.22 -4.34
CA PRO A 109 -2.58 -10.99 -3.18
C PRO A 109 -1.11 -10.76 -3.56
N PRO A 110 -0.35 -10.01 -2.74
CA PRO A 110 1.07 -9.81 -2.95
C PRO A 110 1.84 -11.08 -2.57
N GLN A 111 3.05 -11.25 -3.12
CA GLN A 111 3.88 -12.43 -2.80
C GLN A 111 4.60 -12.29 -1.45
N ASP A 112 4.87 -11.06 -1.03
CA ASP A 112 5.48 -10.71 0.25
C ASP A 112 4.43 -10.40 1.33
N SER A 113 3.28 -11.08 1.27
CA SER A 113 2.22 -10.92 2.27
C SER A 113 2.58 -11.56 3.61
N TYR A 114 1.83 -11.21 4.64
CA TYR A 114 1.92 -11.85 5.96
C TYR A 114 0.77 -12.84 6.17
N SER A 115 0.76 -13.51 7.33
CA SER A 115 -0.21 -14.55 7.67
C SER A 115 -1.62 -14.00 7.96
N GLU A 116 -2.20 -13.30 6.99
CA GLU A 116 -3.55 -12.73 7.00
C GLU A 116 -4.19 -12.92 5.63
N ASN A 117 -5.50 -13.17 5.59
CA ASN A 117 -6.20 -13.23 4.32
C ASN A 117 -6.17 -11.85 3.65
N TRP A 118 -5.73 -11.79 2.39
CA TRP A 118 -5.60 -10.53 1.65
C TRP A 118 -6.91 -9.72 1.60
N LEU A 119 -8.05 -10.38 1.39
CA LEU A 119 -9.35 -9.68 1.33
C LEU A 119 -9.76 -9.14 2.71
N ASP A 120 -9.39 -9.82 3.80
CA ASP A 120 -9.69 -9.39 5.17
C ASP A 120 -8.82 -8.19 5.54
N GLN A 121 -7.53 -8.25 5.20
CA GLN A 121 -6.62 -7.11 5.33
C GLN A 121 -7.16 -5.88 4.60
N LEU A 122 -7.55 -6.03 3.33
CA LEU A 122 -8.11 -4.92 2.54
C LEU A 122 -9.42 -4.41 3.16
N ALA A 123 -10.30 -5.32 3.59
CA ALA A 123 -11.56 -4.95 4.23
C ALA A 123 -11.33 -4.08 5.47
N ILE A 124 -10.42 -4.48 6.36
CA ILE A 124 -10.13 -3.74 7.59
C ILE A 124 -9.45 -2.41 7.28
N HIS A 125 -8.40 -2.43 6.45
CA HIS A 125 -7.57 -1.26 6.17
C HIS A 125 -8.35 -0.18 5.42
N GLU A 126 -8.97 -0.54 4.31
CA GLU A 126 -9.65 0.43 3.45
C GLU A 126 -10.96 0.91 4.05
N PHE A 127 -11.69 0.04 4.78
CA PHE A 127 -12.86 0.51 5.53
C PHE A 127 -12.46 1.56 6.57
N ARG A 128 -11.28 1.45 7.18
CA ARG A 128 -10.82 2.47 8.11
C ARG A 128 -10.65 3.83 7.43
N HIS A 129 -10.16 3.87 6.19
CA HIS A 129 -10.13 5.11 5.41
C HIS A 129 -11.52 5.67 5.15
N VAL A 130 -12.53 4.83 4.90
CA VAL A 130 -13.93 5.29 4.78
C VAL A 130 -14.39 6.00 6.05
N VAL A 131 -14.13 5.42 7.23
CA VAL A 131 -14.48 6.04 8.52
C VAL A 131 -13.78 7.39 8.68
N GLN A 132 -12.46 7.43 8.45
CA GLN A 132 -11.65 8.64 8.59
C GLN A 132 -12.15 9.78 7.69
N ILE A 133 -12.41 9.48 6.41
CA ILE A 133 -12.80 10.51 5.43
C ILE A 133 -14.26 10.93 5.66
N GLU A 134 -15.18 10.00 5.95
CA GLU A 134 -16.58 10.36 6.18
C GLU A 134 -16.77 11.18 7.47
N MET A 135 -15.95 10.93 8.50
CA MET A 135 -15.92 11.72 9.73
C MET A 135 -15.55 13.19 9.48
N LEU A 136 -14.88 13.52 8.37
CA LEU A 136 -14.65 14.91 7.98
C LEU A 136 -15.93 15.62 7.50
N ASN A 137 -16.96 14.90 7.10
CA ASN A 137 -18.21 15.46 6.59
C ASN A 137 -19.19 15.86 7.72
N GLN A 138 -18.72 16.70 8.65
CA GLN A 138 -19.49 17.24 9.78
C GLN A 138 -19.10 18.69 10.08
N GLY A 139 -19.84 19.37 10.96
CA GLY A 139 -19.58 20.76 11.33
C GLY A 139 -19.56 21.70 10.12
N PHE A 140 -18.60 22.63 10.05
CA PHE A 140 -18.51 23.57 8.93
C PHE A 140 -18.20 22.87 7.60
N THR A 141 -17.43 21.77 7.60
CA THR A 141 -17.20 20.98 6.38
C THR A 141 -18.51 20.42 5.81
N LYS A 142 -19.53 20.17 6.64
CA LYS A 142 -20.86 19.75 6.17
C LYS A 142 -21.57 20.86 5.39
N VAL A 143 -21.38 22.12 5.79
CA VAL A 143 -21.90 23.29 5.05
C VAL A 143 -21.22 23.36 3.68
N LEU A 144 -19.89 23.24 3.65
CA LEU A 144 -19.13 23.20 2.40
C LEU A 144 -19.55 22.02 1.51
N TYR A 145 -19.86 20.87 2.11
CA TYR A 145 -20.38 19.71 1.38
C TYR A 145 -21.71 20.01 0.67
N TYR A 146 -22.62 20.78 1.26
CA TYR A 146 -23.87 21.15 0.58
C TYR A 146 -23.64 22.10 -0.60
N LEU A 147 -22.58 22.91 -0.56
CA LEU A 147 -22.24 23.86 -1.63
C LEU A 147 -21.44 23.22 -2.76
N PHE A 148 -20.46 22.36 -2.42
CA PHE A 148 -19.46 21.85 -3.36
C PHE A 148 -19.46 20.33 -3.50
N GLY A 149 -20.36 19.62 -2.82
CA GLY A 149 -20.43 18.16 -2.83
C GLY A 149 -19.29 17.49 -2.06
N GLN A 150 -18.93 16.27 -2.46
CA GLN A 150 -17.91 15.45 -1.80
C GLN A 150 -16.50 16.07 -1.86
N GLN A 151 -16.29 17.00 -2.80
CA GLN A 151 -15.03 17.65 -3.11
C GLN A 151 -14.60 18.57 -1.97
N ALA A 152 -15.57 19.17 -1.26
CA ALA A 152 -15.28 19.89 -0.02
C ALA A 152 -14.61 18.97 1.01
N THR A 153 -15.17 17.79 1.27
CA THR A 153 -14.57 16.83 2.20
C THR A 153 -13.19 16.37 1.72
N GLY A 154 -13.03 16.12 0.42
CA GLY A 154 -11.73 15.79 -0.18
C GLY A 154 -10.68 16.91 -0.03
N ALA A 155 -11.09 18.17 -0.17
CA ALA A 155 -10.21 19.32 0.04
C ALA A 155 -9.76 19.44 1.51
N ILE A 156 -10.69 19.29 2.46
CA ILE A 156 -10.37 19.28 3.90
C ILE A 156 -9.42 18.13 4.26
N LEU A 157 -9.64 16.95 3.69
CA LEU A 157 -8.74 15.80 3.82
C LEU A 157 -7.32 16.18 3.36
N GLY A 158 -7.18 16.66 2.12
CA GLY A 158 -5.87 16.98 1.52
C GLY A 158 -5.14 18.15 2.18
N LEU A 159 -5.86 19.14 2.72
CA LEU A 159 -5.26 20.31 3.36
C LEU A 159 -4.76 20.03 4.78
N TYR A 160 -5.49 19.21 5.55
CA TYR A 160 -5.29 19.17 7.00
C TYR A 160 -4.88 17.82 7.56
N ILE A 161 -5.23 16.71 6.89
CA ILE A 161 -5.01 15.37 7.44
C ILE A 161 -3.71 14.79 6.85
N PRO A 162 -2.67 14.55 7.68
CA PRO A 162 -1.43 14.01 7.17
C PRO A 162 -1.59 12.57 6.66
N ARG A 163 -0.90 12.23 5.57
CA ARG A 163 -0.90 10.85 5.03
C ARG A 163 -0.43 9.82 6.06
N TRP A 164 0.59 10.13 6.87
CA TRP A 164 1.03 9.23 7.93
C TRP A 164 -0.08 8.93 8.94
N PHE A 165 -1.00 9.85 9.20
CA PHE A 165 -2.11 9.60 10.10
C PHE A 165 -3.12 8.64 9.46
N MET A 166 -3.49 8.90 8.20
CA MET A 166 -4.42 8.04 7.44
C MET A 166 -3.93 6.59 7.43
N GLU A 167 -2.71 6.37 6.94
CA GLU A 167 -2.12 5.04 6.81
C GLU A 167 -1.83 4.42 8.19
N GLY A 168 -1.26 5.19 9.11
CA GLY A 168 -0.86 4.73 10.43
C GLY A 168 -2.02 4.25 11.29
N ASP A 169 -3.13 4.99 11.26
CA ASP A 169 -4.35 4.63 11.96
C ASP A 169 -5.06 3.42 11.35
N ALA A 170 -5.00 3.27 10.02
CA ALA A 170 -5.45 2.07 9.33
C ALA A 170 -4.58 0.84 9.70
N VAL A 171 -3.25 0.99 9.79
CA VAL A 171 -2.35 -0.08 10.29
C VAL A 171 -2.57 -0.39 11.77
N CYS A 172 -2.86 0.62 12.61
CA CYS A 172 -3.22 0.35 14.00
C CYS A 172 -4.53 -0.46 14.08
N THR A 173 -5.49 -0.16 13.20
CA THR A 173 -6.80 -0.83 13.17
C THR A 173 -6.70 -2.26 12.64
N GLU A 174 -5.96 -2.50 11.55
CA GLU A 174 -5.71 -3.87 11.07
C GLU A 174 -4.97 -4.69 12.12
N THR A 175 -4.01 -4.10 12.83
CA THR A 175 -3.28 -4.80 13.89
C THR A 175 -4.20 -5.12 15.06
N ALA A 176 -5.06 -4.19 15.48
CA ALA A 176 -5.96 -4.43 16.60
C ALA A 176 -7.08 -5.44 16.29
N LEU A 177 -7.57 -5.48 15.05
CA LEU A 177 -8.73 -6.28 14.64
C LEU A 177 -8.39 -7.59 13.92
N SER A 178 -7.11 -7.96 13.87
CA SER A 178 -6.64 -9.21 13.27
C SER A 178 -5.60 -9.91 14.15
N ASN A 179 -5.35 -11.19 13.87
CA ASN A 179 -4.37 -11.99 14.59
C ASN A 179 -2.93 -11.74 14.11
N SER A 180 -2.74 -11.15 12.92
CA SER A 180 -1.42 -10.84 12.37
C SER A 180 -1.16 -9.33 12.34
N GLY A 181 -1.60 -8.60 11.32
CA GLY A 181 -1.45 -7.16 11.14
C GLY A 181 0.00 -6.66 11.03
N ARG A 182 0.27 -5.65 10.19
CA ARG A 182 1.65 -5.19 9.93
C ARG A 182 2.37 -4.71 11.19
N GLY A 183 1.65 -4.21 12.18
CA GLY A 183 2.20 -3.76 13.45
C GLY A 183 2.87 -4.84 14.31
N ARG A 184 2.66 -6.14 14.01
CA ARG A 184 3.33 -7.27 14.68
C ARG A 184 4.51 -7.84 13.89
N LEU A 185 4.78 -7.34 12.69
CA LEU A 185 5.80 -7.90 11.82
C LEU A 185 7.19 -7.31 12.14
N PRO A 186 8.20 -8.15 12.39
CA PRO A 186 9.58 -7.67 12.54
C PRO A 186 10.07 -6.93 11.30
N SER A 187 9.63 -7.33 10.09
CA SER A 187 9.96 -6.66 8.84
C SER A 187 9.39 -5.25 8.73
N PHE A 188 8.31 -4.95 9.45
CA PHE A 188 7.70 -3.63 9.52
C PHE A 188 8.38 -2.74 10.57
N GLU A 189 8.74 -3.30 11.73
CA GLU A 189 9.48 -2.59 12.77
C GLU A 189 10.93 -2.27 12.35
N LYS A 190 11.62 -3.24 11.75
CA LYS A 190 13.08 -3.19 11.52
C LYS A 190 13.51 -1.91 10.80
N ILE A 191 12.69 -1.43 9.86
CA ILE A 191 12.97 -0.26 9.04
C ILE A 191 13.15 0.99 9.90
N LEU A 192 12.19 1.27 10.79
CA LEU A 192 12.22 2.46 11.61
C LEU A 192 13.19 2.31 12.79
N ARG A 193 13.29 1.10 13.32
CA ARG A 193 14.24 0.76 14.39
C ARG A 193 15.69 0.93 13.96
N ALA A 194 16.07 0.36 12.82
CA ALA A 194 17.41 0.53 12.26
C ALA A 194 17.73 2.00 11.99
N GLN A 195 16.77 2.77 11.43
CA GLN A 195 16.95 4.20 11.22
C GLN A 195 17.22 4.93 12.55
N LEU A 196 16.40 4.72 13.58
CA LEU A 196 16.55 5.43 14.86
C LEU A 196 17.85 5.08 15.59
N LEU A 197 18.27 3.81 15.55
CA LEU A 197 19.49 3.36 16.22
C LEU A 197 20.76 3.81 15.50
N GLU A 198 20.80 3.70 14.16
CA GLU A 198 22.02 4.00 13.41
C GLU A 198 22.13 5.45 12.93
N LYS A 199 21.01 6.07 12.55
CA LYS A 199 20.96 7.41 11.94
C LYS A 199 20.27 8.44 12.82
N GLY A 200 19.60 8.00 13.88
CA GLY A 200 18.78 8.84 14.73
C GLY A 200 17.44 9.23 14.12
N LYS A 201 16.75 10.11 14.82
CA LYS A 201 15.46 10.66 14.42
C LYS A 201 15.66 11.78 13.41
N TYR A 202 15.09 11.66 12.21
CA TYR A 202 15.01 12.76 11.27
C TYR A 202 14.05 13.86 11.75
N ASN A 203 14.24 15.10 11.29
CA ASN A 203 13.25 16.14 11.55
C ASN A 203 11.89 15.77 10.93
N TYR A 204 10.82 16.39 11.43
CA TYR A 204 9.46 16.01 11.06
C TYR A 204 9.20 16.17 9.56
N GLU A 205 9.71 17.24 8.96
CA GLU A 205 9.54 17.56 7.54
C GLU A 205 10.16 16.49 6.67
N LYS A 206 11.41 16.08 6.96
CA LYS A 206 12.09 15.00 6.25
C LYS A 206 11.39 13.65 6.44
N ALA A 207 10.94 13.35 7.65
CA ALA A 207 10.22 12.11 7.93
C ALA A 207 8.90 12.02 7.14
N VAL A 208 8.19 13.13 6.97
CA VAL A 208 6.88 13.16 6.30
C VAL A 208 6.98 13.32 4.78
N HIS A 209 7.94 14.13 4.30
CA HIS A 209 8.05 14.46 2.87
C HIS A 209 9.09 13.61 2.13
N GLY A 210 9.87 12.80 2.84
CA GLY A 210 10.85 11.91 2.24
C GLY A 210 12.21 12.58 1.98
N SER A 211 13.06 11.86 1.26
CA SER A 211 14.38 12.33 0.82
C SER A 211 14.77 11.57 -0.45
N TYR A 212 15.44 12.23 -1.40
CA TYR A 212 16.03 11.57 -2.58
C TYR A 212 17.44 11.02 -2.33
N LYS A 213 17.91 11.07 -1.08
CA LYS A 213 19.26 10.63 -0.70
C LYS A 213 19.22 9.58 0.40
N ASN A 214 18.43 9.84 1.45
CA ASN A 214 18.27 8.94 2.57
C ASN A 214 17.00 8.12 2.42
N PHE A 215 17.06 6.84 2.78
CA PHE A 215 15.84 6.07 2.94
C PHE A 215 15.01 6.61 4.09
N ILE A 216 13.76 6.93 3.80
CA ILE A 216 12.78 7.39 4.77
C ILE A 216 11.67 6.33 4.86
N PRO A 217 11.39 5.77 6.05
CA PRO A 217 10.26 4.89 6.28
C PRO A 217 8.97 5.51 5.75
N GLY A 218 8.14 4.70 5.09
CA GLY A 218 6.91 5.17 4.48
C GLY A 218 5.87 5.65 5.51
N PRO A 219 4.77 6.26 5.03
CA PRO A 219 3.70 6.77 5.88
C PRO A 219 3.06 5.68 6.75
N TYR A 220 3.10 4.41 6.33
CA TYR A 220 2.64 3.27 7.11
C TYR A 220 3.47 3.08 8.39
N ASN A 221 4.79 2.89 8.28
CA ASN A 221 5.67 2.67 9.42
C ASN A 221 5.68 3.89 10.34
N LEU A 222 5.93 5.06 9.76
CA LEU A 222 5.93 6.34 10.50
C LEU A 222 4.62 6.54 11.24
N GLY A 223 3.51 6.36 10.53
CA GLY A 223 2.17 6.57 11.03
C GLY A 223 1.79 5.61 12.14
N TYR A 224 2.06 4.32 11.96
CA TYR A 224 1.72 3.29 12.95
C TYR A 224 2.34 3.60 14.31
N TYR A 225 3.63 3.95 14.34
CA TYR A 225 4.30 4.28 15.60
C TYR A 225 3.84 5.61 16.20
N ILE A 226 3.53 6.64 15.39
CA ILE A 226 2.94 7.88 15.94
C ILE A 226 1.54 7.60 16.49
N VAL A 227 0.68 6.91 15.74
CA VAL A 227 -0.71 6.67 16.12
C VAL A 227 -0.82 5.71 17.30
N GLY A 228 -0.20 4.55 17.20
CA GLY A 228 -0.26 3.48 18.20
C GLY A 228 0.37 3.90 19.52
N PHE A 229 1.57 4.48 19.51
CA PHE A 229 2.26 4.91 20.72
C PHE A 229 1.46 5.97 21.49
N ASN A 230 0.84 6.91 20.79
CA ASN A 230 0.06 7.96 21.44
C ASN A 230 -1.37 7.52 21.79
N ARG A 231 -1.89 6.44 21.18
CA ARG A 231 -3.12 5.77 21.69
C ARG A 231 -2.90 5.16 23.05
N ILE A 232 -1.75 4.52 23.29
CA ILE A 232 -1.41 3.95 24.60
C ILE A 232 -1.39 5.04 25.68
N LYS A 233 -0.86 6.23 25.34
CA LYS A 233 -0.71 7.34 26.29
C LYS A 233 -1.97 8.17 26.53
N PHE A 234 -2.70 8.49 25.46
CA PHE A 234 -3.78 9.48 25.49
C PHE A 234 -5.16 8.90 25.15
N GLY A 235 -5.23 7.60 24.89
CA GLY A 235 -6.44 6.92 24.44
C GLY A 235 -6.85 7.29 23.01
N ASN A 236 -8.03 6.83 22.60
CA ASN A 236 -8.55 7.06 21.25
C ASN A 236 -8.91 8.54 20.97
N LYS A 237 -9.25 9.30 22.03
CA LYS A 237 -9.74 10.68 21.94
C LYS A 237 -8.77 11.64 21.25
N ILE A 238 -7.45 11.39 21.31
CA ILE A 238 -6.46 12.23 20.62
C ILE A 238 -6.69 12.28 19.10
N TRP A 239 -7.01 11.13 18.50
CA TRP A 239 -7.18 10.99 17.05
C TRP A 239 -8.59 11.37 16.61
N GLU A 240 -9.61 10.97 17.38
CA GLU A 240 -10.98 11.44 17.20
C GLU A 240 -11.03 12.97 17.20
N ASN A 241 -10.44 13.62 18.22
CA ASN A 241 -10.47 15.07 18.32
C ASN A 241 -9.66 15.78 17.23
N ALA A 242 -8.58 15.16 16.72
CA ALA A 242 -7.80 15.70 15.61
C ALA A 242 -8.61 15.77 14.31
N ILE A 243 -9.33 14.70 13.96
CA ILE A 243 -10.23 14.68 12.79
C ILE A 243 -11.41 15.63 13.02
N GLU A 244 -12.07 15.54 14.17
CA GLU A 244 -13.24 16.35 14.51
C GLU A 244 -12.95 17.85 14.44
N THR A 245 -11.82 18.29 14.99
CA THR A 245 -11.39 19.70 14.93
C THR A 245 -11.17 20.16 13.49
N SER A 246 -10.59 19.29 12.65
CA SER A 246 -10.36 19.56 11.22
C SER A 246 -11.66 19.67 10.44
N ALA A 247 -12.65 18.84 10.78
CA ALA A 247 -13.97 18.85 10.17
C ALA A 247 -14.79 20.09 10.58
N LYS A 248 -14.83 20.39 11.89
CA LYS A 248 -15.69 21.44 12.46
C LYS A 248 -15.14 22.83 12.21
N TYR A 249 -13.81 23.00 12.23
CA TYR A 249 -13.15 24.29 12.16
C TYR A 249 -12.06 24.30 11.08
N PRO A 250 -12.39 24.05 9.80
CA PRO A 250 -11.38 24.05 8.73
C PRO A 250 -10.77 25.44 8.49
N PHE A 251 -11.42 26.51 8.96
CA PHE A 251 -10.97 27.90 8.77
C PHE A 251 -9.86 28.36 9.74
N ILE A 252 -9.50 27.55 10.75
CA ILE A 252 -8.42 27.90 11.67
C ILE A 252 -7.06 27.39 11.17
N ILE A 253 -5.97 28.05 11.56
CA ILE A 253 -4.62 27.64 11.17
C ILE A 253 -4.25 26.32 11.86
N THR A 254 -4.00 25.27 11.08
CA THR A 254 -3.56 23.91 11.49
C THR A 254 -4.54 23.16 12.42
N PRO A 255 -5.81 22.97 12.02
CA PRO A 255 -6.84 22.42 12.90
C PRO A 255 -6.51 21.02 13.43
N PHE A 256 -5.93 20.16 12.60
CA PHE A 256 -5.49 18.81 13.00
C PHE A 256 -4.48 18.86 14.16
N SER A 257 -3.47 19.75 14.06
CA SER A 257 -2.49 19.92 15.14
C SER A 257 -3.11 20.53 16.39
N ARG A 258 -4.12 21.40 16.26
CA ARG A 258 -4.82 21.96 17.44
C ARG A 258 -5.67 20.89 18.14
N GLY A 259 -6.32 20.01 17.40
CA GLY A 259 -7.08 18.89 17.95
C GLY A 259 -6.17 17.93 18.75
N ILE A 260 -5.00 17.58 18.19
CA ILE A 260 -3.96 16.83 18.92
C ILE A 260 -3.59 17.57 20.22
N LYS A 261 -3.24 18.86 20.12
CA LYS A 261 -2.76 19.67 21.25
C LYS A 261 -3.79 19.80 22.37
N LYS A 262 -5.09 19.78 22.06
CA LYS A 262 -6.15 19.85 23.07
C LYS A 262 -6.05 18.69 24.08
N ILE A 263 -5.75 17.49 23.57
CA ILE A 263 -5.65 16.26 24.35
C ILE A 263 -4.23 16.05 24.90
N SER A 264 -3.20 16.06 24.05
CA SER A 264 -1.83 15.72 24.45
C SER A 264 -1.02 16.87 25.04
N LYS A 265 -1.53 18.11 24.92
CA LYS A 265 -0.79 19.37 25.18
C LYS A 265 0.42 19.61 24.26
N LEU A 266 0.66 18.73 23.29
CA LEU A 266 1.74 18.82 22.31
C LEU A 266 1.21 19.18 20.94
N SER A 267 1.91 20.04 20.20
CA SER A 267 1.69 20.20 18.76
C SER A 267 2.02 18.89 18.02
N LYS A 268 1.58 18.75 16.77
CA LYS A 268 1.89 17.58 15.94
C LYS A 268 3.40 17.28 15.85
N VAL A 269 4.23 18.31 15.70
CA VAL A 269 5.70 18.18 15.61
C VAL A 269 6.30 17.83 16.98
N GLN A 270 5.79 18.41 18.06
CA GLN A 270 6.20 18.05 19.42
C GLN A 270 5.82 16.59 19.77
N LEU A 271 4.62 16.15 19.36
CA LEU A 271 4.15 14.78 19.53
C LEU A 271 5.06 13.79 18.79
N TYR A 272 5.38 14.09 17.52
CA TYR A 272 6.37 13.32 16.74
C TYR A 272 7.71 13.23 17.48
N ASN A 273 8.22 14.37 17.95
CA ASN A 273 9.51 14.43 18.60
C ASN A 273 9.55 13.60 19.89
N SER A 274 8.54 13.73 20.75
CA SER A 274 8.42 12.93 21.98
C SER A 274 8.33 11.44 21.66
N THR A 275 7.46 11.06 20.72
CA THR A 275 7.25 9.65 20.32
C THR A 275 8.57 8.98 19.93
N PHE A 276 9.32 9.59 19.02
CA PHE A 276 10.54 8.97 18.50
C PHE A 276 11.76 9.12 19.40
N THR A 277 11.76 10.08 20.32
CA THR A 277 12.77 10.09 21.39
C THR A 277 12.55 8.90 22.34
N GLU A 278 11.30 8.62 22.71
CA GLU A 278 11.00 7.52 23.63
C GLU A 278 11.16 6.14 23.00
N LEU A 279 10.72 5.97 21.75
CA LEU A 279 10.96 4.73 21.00
C LEU A 279 12.45 4.45 20.82
N ARG A 280 13.25 5.50 20.54
CA ARG A 280 14.70 5.36 20.46
C ARG A 280 15.28 4.86 21.79
N ASN A 281 14.93 5.48 22.91
CA ASN A 281 15.42 5.06 24.23
C ASN A 281 15.03 3.60 24.54
N LEU A 282 13.80 3.20 24.22
CA LEU A 282 13.34 1.82 24.38
C LEU A 282 14.16 0.84 23.54
N TRP A 283 14.36 1.15 22.26
CA TRP A 283 15.10 0.27 21.36
C TRP A 283 16.60 0.26 21.60
N GLU A 284 17.20 1.36 22.10
CA GLU A 284 18.60 1.41 22.51
C GLU A 284 18.83 0.50 23.71
N LYS A 285 17.93 0.51 24.70
CA LYS A 285 18.00 -0.44 25.83
C LYS A 285 17.95 -1.88 25.33
N GLN A 286 16.97 -2.21 24.50
CA GLN A 286 16.86 -3.56 23.93
C GLN A 286 18.07 -3.93 23.07
N PHE A 287 18.66 -2.98 22.36
CA PHE A 287 19.84 -3.22 21.52
C PHE A 287 21.06 -3.61 22.37
N ASN A 288 21.26 -2.92 23.51
CA ASN A 288 22.37 -3.17 24.41
C ASN A 288 22.26 -4.52 25.16
N ASP A 289 21.05 -5.05 25.29
CA ASP A 289 20.79 -6.35 25.94
C ASP A 289 20.99 -7.56 25.01
N LEU A 290 21.22 -7.33 23.71
CA LEU A 290 21.34 -8.38 22.69
C LEU A 290 22.79 -8.72 22.35
N THR A 291 23.09 -10.01 22.22
CA THR A 291 24.37 -10.50 21.68
C THR A 291 24.17 -10.89 20.22
N TYR A 292 24.99 -10.35 19.31
CA TYR A 292 24.89 -10.61 17.87
C TYR A 292 25.98 -11.57 17.40
N SER A 293 25.64 -12.41 16.42
CA SER A 293 26.64 -13.22 15.70
C SER A 293 27.51 -12.32 14.83
N ASN A 294 28.82 -12.61 14.79
CA ASN A 294 29.71 -11.96 13.85
C ASN A 294 29.29 -12.25 12.40
N TYR A 295 29.41 -11.24 11.54
CA TYR A 295 29.15 -11.37 10.11
C TYR A 295 30.21 -10.60 9.31
N THR A 296 30.42 -11.02 8.06
CA THR A 296 31.29 -10.31 7.12
C THR A 296 30.42 -9.55 6.13
N LEU A 297 30.61 -8.23 6.06
CA LEU A 297 29.91 -7.42 5.07
C LEU A 297 30.63 -7.50 3.73
N ILE A 298 29.91 -7.97 2.70
CA ILE A 298 30.45 -8.10 1.34
C ILE A 298 30.10 -6.85 0.50
N SER A 299 28.96 -6.21 0.76
CA SER A 299 28.55 -4.98 0.06
C SER A 299 29.33 -3.75 0.54
N LYS A 300 29.72 -2.86 -0.38
CA LYS A 300 30.42 -1.61 -0.03
C LYS A 300 29.49 -0.65 0.73
N ILE A 301 29.92 -0.17 1.90
CA ILE A 301 29.16 0.75 2.79
C ILE A 301 29.08 2.18 2.22
N ASN A 302 30.08 2.62 1.45
CA ASN A 302 30.23 4.02 1.05
C ASN A 302 29.38 4.42 -0.17
N GLN A 303 28.12 3.99 -0.21
CA GLN A 303 27.20 4.38 -1.27
C GLN A 303 26.63 5.76 -0.95
N LYS A 304 26.75 6.67 -1.92
CA LYS A 304 26.26 8.07 -1.82
C LYS A 304 24.76 8.12 -1.53
N ASN A 305 24.04 7.10 -1.99
CA ASN A 305 22.60 6.96 -1.97
C ASN A 305 22.20 5.62 -1.33
N TYR A 306 20.96 5.52 -0.83
CA TYR A 306 20.46 4.28 -0.25
C TYR A 306 20.30 3.19 -1.30
N THR A 307 20.80 2.01 -0.97
CA THR A 307 20.76 0.81 -1.80
C THR A 307 20.41 -0.39 -0.92
N ASN A 308 19.59 -1.28 -1.47
CA ASN A 308 19.14 -2.51 -0.85
C ASN A 308 19.50 -3.70 -1.73
N TYR A 309 19.85 -4.82 -1.09
CA TYR A 309 20.20 -6.07 -1.74
C TYR A 309 19.32 -7.17 -1.16
N GLU A 310 18.54 -7.83 -2.01
CA GLU A 310 17.59 -8.87 -1.63
C GLU A 310 17.85 -10.16 -2.42
N LEU A 311 17.30 -11.27 -1.94
CA LEU A 311 17.35 -12.58 -2.60
C LEU A 311 18.78 -13.05 -2.97
N PRO A 312 19.70 -13.17 -2.00
CA PRO A 312 21.06 -13.63 -2.27
C PRO A 312 21.07 -15.11 -2.68
N LEU A 313 21.70 -15.42 -3.81
CA LEU A 313 21.86 -16.75 -4.39
C LEU A 313 23.31 -16.99 -4.81
N TYR A 314 23.86 -18.17 -4.53
CA TYR A 314 25.21 -18.51 -5.01
C TYR A 314 25.20 -18.80 -6.51
N LEU A 315 25.99 -18.05 -7.29
CA LEU A 315 26.31 -18.43 -8.67
C LEU A 315 27.38 -19.51 -8.70
N ASN A 316 28.33 -19.41 -7.76
CA ASN A 316 29.43 -20.33 -7.47
C ASN A 316 30.05 -19.94 -6.11
N ASP A 317 31.17 -20.58 -5.73
CA ASP A 317 31.86 -20.39 -4.44
C ASP A 317 32.42 -18.99 -4.19
N SER A 318 32.42 -18.12 -5.21
CA SER A 318 33.02 -16.78 -5.17
C SER A 318 32.06 -15.65 -5.54
N LEU A 319 30.86 -15.95 -6.07
CA LEU A 319 29.92 -14.95 -6.58
C LEU A 319 28.52 -15.17 -6.01
N ILE A 320 27.95 -14.08 -5.49
CA ILE A 320 26.56 -14.02 -5.03
C ILE A 320 25.74 -13.19 -6.02
N LEU A 321 24.72 -13.80 -6.61
CA LEU A 321 23.66 -13.11 -7.33
C LEU A 321 22.66 -12.51 -6.34
N THR A 322 22.22 -11.28 -6.56
CA THR A 322 21.22 -10.62 -5.73
C THR A 322 20.43 -9.61 -6.57
N GLU A 323 19.22 -9.31 -6.12
CA GLU A 323 18.45 -8.17 -6.61
C GLU A 323 18.88 -6.90 -5.88
N LYS A 324 19.48 -5.98 -6.62
CA LYS A 324 19.85 -4.65 -6.17
C LYS A 324 18.74 -3.65 -6.51
N SER A 325 18.33 -2.85 -5.55
CA SER A 325 17.45 -1.69 -5.75
C SER A 325 18.06 -0.47 -5.06
N GLY A 326 17.78 0.73 -5.57
CA GLY A 326 18.31 1.97 -5.01
C GLY A 326 17.30 3.11 -5.10
N ILE A 327 17.53 4.17 -4.34
CA ILE A 327 16.69 5.38 -4.45
C ILE A 327 16.93 6.16 -5.75
N ASP A 328 18.11 5.95 -6.35
CA ASP A 328 18.60 6.57 -7.58
C ASP A 328 18.80 5.56 -8.73
N ASP A 329 18.41 4.30 -8.55
CA ASP A 329 18.59 3.25 -9.53
C ASP A 329 17.35 2.35 -9.62
N ILE A 330 17.11 1.79 -10.80
CA ILE A 330 16.08 0.79 -11.02
C ILE A 330 16.56 -0.58 -10.52
N ASN A 331 15.64 -1.52 -10.35
CA ASN A 331 15.98 -2.88 -9.94
C ASN A 331 16.93 -3.52 -10.96
N ARG A 332 17.97 -4.21 -10.46
CA ARG A 332 18.96 -4.93 -11.26
C ARG A 332 19.31 -6.25 -10.60
N PHE A 333 19.55 -7.26 -11.42
CA PHE A 333 20.23 -8.47 -10.96
C PHE A 333 21.73 -8.24 -11.08
N VAL A 334 22.44 -8.33 -9.96
CA VAL A 334 23.89 -8.09 -9.88
C VAL A 334 24.60 -9.30 -9.28
N ALA A 335 25.83 -9.54 -9.73
CA ALA A 335 26.74 -10.47 -9.08
C ALA A 335 27.76 -9.69 -8.25
N ILE A 336 27.97 -10.12 -7.01
CA ILE A 336 28.91 -9.52 -6.06
C ILE A 336 29.97 -10.56 -5.70
N ASP A 337 31.25 -10.18 -5.83
CA ASP A 337 32.37 -11.01 -5.39
C ASP A 337 32.69 -10.82 -3.89
N LYS A 338 33.59 -11.64 -3.34
CA LYS A 338 34.03 -11.56 -1.94
C LYS A 338 34.68 -10.22 -1.56
N ASN A 339 35.16 -9.46 -2.54
CA ASN A 339 35.78 -8.15 -2.35
C ASN A 339 34.76 -6.99 -2.49
N GLY A 340 33.48 -7.31 -2.72
CA GLY A 340 32.41 -6.32 -2.92
C GLY A 340 32.44 -5.67 -4.29
N ASN A 341 33.10 -6.26 -5.29
CA ASN A 341 32.99 -5.78 -6.67
C ASN A 341 31.68 -6.26 -7.28
N GLU A 342 30.94 -5.32 -7.84
CA GLU A 342 29.62 -5.57 -8.42
C GLU A 342 29.69 -5.60 -9.93
N LYS A 343 29.00 -6.57 -10.53
CA LYS A 343 28.75 -6.63 -11.96
C LYS A 343 27.27 -6.78 -12.23
N THR A 344 26.70 -5.88 -13.02
CA THR A 344 25.31 -6.04 -13.49
C THR A 344 25.23 -7.27 -14.40
N ILE A 345 24.32 -8.18 -14.04
CA ILE A 345 24.01 -9.39 -14.81
C ILE A 345 22.88 -9.11 -15.79
N PHE A 346 21.81 -8.49 -15.30
CA PHE A 346 20.62 -8.18 -16.10
C PHE A 346 19.77 -7.09 -15.44
N THR A 347 18.98 -6.36 -16.23
CA THR A 347 18.03 -5.36 -15.75
C THR A 347 16.61 -5.82 -16.11
N PRO A 348 15.80 -6.29 -15.14
CA PRO A 348 14.43 -6.71 -15.40
C PRO A 348 13.52 -5.51 -15.74
N GLY A 349 12.32 -5.82 -16.27
CA GLY A 349 11.21 -4.89 -16.28
C GLY A 349 10.57 -4.76 -14.89
N PHE A 350 9.26 -4.58 -14.82
CA PHE A 350 8.53 -4.57 -13.54
C PHE A 350 8.44 -5.99 -12.97
N ASN A 351 9.49 -6.44 -12.28
CA ASN A 351 9.50 -7.72 -11.60
C ASN A 351 8.69 -7.68 -10.30
N PHE A 352 8.16 -8.84 -9.91
CA PHE A 352 7.52 -9.00 -8.62
C PHE A 352 8.56 -9.20 -7.52
N ARG A 353 8.18 -8.96 -6.26
CA ARG A 353 9.01 -9.33 -5.10
C ARG A 353 9.12 -10.85 -4.99
N GLU A 354 10.13 -11.33 -4.25
CA GLU A 354 10.32 -12.76 -3.93
C GLU A 354 10.37 -13.67 -5.17
N THR A 355 11.05 -13.21 -6.24
CA THR A 355 10.90 -13.85 -7.55
C THR A 355 12.18 -14.42 -8.17
N LEU A 356 13.35 -14.06 -7.67
CA LEU A 356 14.62 -14.40 -8.32
C LEU A 356 15.03 -15.84 -7.98
N SER A 357 15.27 -16.67 -9.00
CA SER A 357 15.88 -17.98 -8.85
C SER A 357 16.95 -18.25 -9.89
N TYR A 358 17.85 -19.19 -9.62
CA TYR A 358 19.02 -19.48 -10.46
C TYR A 358 19.35 -20.97 -10.49
N SER A 359 19.64 -21.49 -11.68
CA SER A 359 20.21 -22.83 -11.87
C SER A 359 20.90 -22.94 -13.23
N LYS A 360 21.98 -23.72 -13.31
CA LYS A 360 22.71 -24.06 -14.55
C LYS A 360 22.91 -22.90 -15.53
N ASN A 361 23.46 -21.77 -15.06
CA ASN A 361 23.71 -20.56 -15.87
C ASN A 361 22.45 -19.85 -16.40
N LYS A 362 21.28 -20.09 -15.81
CA LYS A 362 20.04 -19.38 -16.12
C LYS A 362 19.46 -18.80 -14.86
N ILE A 363 19.00 -17.55 -14.96
CA ILE A 363 18.19 -16.90 -13.92
C ILE A 363 16.73 -16.88 -14.38
N TYR A 364 15.80 -16.94 -13.44
CA TYR A 364 14.36 -16.94 -13.67
C TYR A 364 13.69 -15.94 -12.75
N TRP A 365 12.67 -15.25 -13.26
CA TRP A 365 11.85 -14.32 -12.48
C TRP A 365 10.46 -14.15 -13.10
N ALA A 366 9.52 -13.68 -12.29
CA ALA A 366 8.20 -13.25 -12.69
C ALA A 366 8.22 -11.76 -12.97
N GLU A 367 7.69 -11.37 -14.12
CA GLU A 367 7.60 -9.99 -14.55
C GLU A 367 6.18 -9.64 -14.95
N LYS A 368 5.77 -8.43 -14.60
CA LYS A 368 4.48 -7.88 -14.99
C LYS A 368 4.50 -7.56 -16.49
N THR A 369 3.47 -8.02 -17.19
CA THR A 369 3.18 -7.62 -18.58
C THR A 369 1.77 -7.05 -18.67
N PHE A 370 1.58 -6.11 -19.58
CA PHE A 370 0.35 -5.35 -19.71
C PHE A 370 -0.55 -5.92 -20.81
N ASP A 371 -1.85 -5.84 -20.60
CA ASP A 371 -2.78 -5.94 -21.72
C ASP A 371 -2.70 -4.66 -22.57
N PRO A 372 -2.65 -4.76 -23.92
CA PRO A 372 -2.52 -3.58 -24.76
C PRO A 372 -3.75 -2.67 -24.74
N ARG A 373 -4.90 -3.14 -24.27
CA ARG A 373 -6.16 -2.38 -24.27
C ARG A 373 -6.71 -2.06 -22.88
N TRP A 374 -6.59 -2.98 -21.92
CA TRP A 374 -7.31 -2.88 -20.64
C TRP A 374 -6.35 -2.68 -19.47
N GLU A 375 -6.35 -1.50 -18.85
CA GLU A 375 -5.40 -1.16 -17.79
C GLU A 375 -5.57 -2.02 -16.53
N ASN A 376 -6.81 -2.44 -16.22
CA ASN A 376 -7.10 -3.32 -15.10
C ASN A 376 -6.88 -4.81 -15.41
N ARG A 377 -6.39 -5.17 -16.61
CA ARG A 377 -5.93 -6.53 -16.93
C ARG A 377 -4.43 -6.54 -17.18
N ASN A 378 -3.72 -7.29 -16.36
CA ASN A 378 -2.28 -7.48 -16.49
C ASN A 378 -1.92 -8.90 -16.07
N TYR A 379 -0.72 -9.33 -16.43
CA TYR A 379 -0.27 -10.71 -16.34
C TYR A 379 1.07 -10.79 -15.61
N ALA A 380 1.30 -11.89 -14.91
CA ALA A 380 2.59 -12.22 -14.31
C ALA A 380 3.16 -13.39 -15.10
N VAL A 381 4.25 -13.14 -15.83
CA VAL A 381 4.88 -14.10 -16.74
C VAL A 381 6.26 -14.48 -16.25
N ILE A 382 6.65 -15.73 -16.44
CA ILE A 382 7.99 -16.21 -16.12
C ILE A 382 8.92 -15.88 -17.29
N LYS A 383 10.02 -15.21 -16.98
CA LYS A 383 11.13 -14.93 -17.90
C LYS A 383 12.38 -15.66 -17.44
N THR A 384 13.25 -15.96 -18.39
CA THR A 384 14.55 -16.54 -18.15
C THR A 384 15.63 -15.81 -18.92
N TYR A 385 16.82 -15.73 -18.33
CA TYR A 385 17.99 -15.16 -18.98
C TYR A 385 19.18 -16.10 -18.83
N ASN A 386 19.76 -16.49 -19.96
CA ASN A 386 20.94 -17.34 -20.00
C ASN A 386 22.22 -16.49 -19.86
N LEU A 387 22.97 -16.73 -18.78
CA LEU A 387 24.17 -15.98 -18.42
C LEU A 387 25.32 -16.17 -19.41
N LYS A 388 25.39 -17.31 -20.11
CA LYS A 388 26.42 -17.64 -21.10
C LYS A 388 26.10 -17.06 -22.47
N THR A 389 24.90 -17.33 -22.99
CA THR A 389 24.50 -16.90 -24.34
C THR A 389 23.95 -15.48 -24.38
N LYS A 390 23.70 -14.86 -23.21
CA LYS A 390 23.10 -13.53 -23.07
C LYS A 390 21.72 -13.42 -23.72
N LYS A 391 20.99 -14.52 -23.81
CA LYS A 391 19.65 -14.56 -24.43
C LYS A 391 18.55 -14.50 -23.37
N LEU A 392 17.63 -13.56 -23.55
CA LEU A 392 16.37 -13.45 -22.81
C LEU A 392 15.29 -14.29 -23.49
N LYS A 393 14.47 -14.98 -22.71
CA LYS A 393 13.27 -15.68 -23.20
C LYS A 393 12.11 -15.44 -22.22
N GLN A 394 10.93 -15.16 -22.75
CA GLN A 394 9.69 -15.21 -21.99
C GLN A 394 9.10 -16.61 -22.14
N LEU A 395 9.03 -17.35 -21.04
CA LEU A 395 8.58 -18.75 -21.02
C LEU A 395 7.05 -18.84 -21.08
N THR A 396 6.36 -18.01 -20.31
CA THR A 396 4.90 -18.05 -20.22
C THR A 396 4.25 -16.81 -20.84
N LYS A 397 2.97 -16.91 -21.24
CA LYS A 397 2.23 -15.80 -21.86
C LYS A 397 0.84 -15.71 -21.24
N LYS A 398 0.39 -14.48 -20.98
CA LYS A 398 -0.93 -14.20 -20.38
C LYS A 398 -1.22 -15.02 -19.11
N SER A 399 -0.18 -15.32 -18.33
CA SER A 399 -0.26 -16.12 -17.11
C SER A 399 -0.42 -15.26 -15.86
N ARG A 400 -0.63 -15.92 -14.72
CA ARG A 400 -0.65 -15.31 -13.38
C ARG A 400 0.25 -16.12 -12.46
N LEU A 401 1.51 -16.27 -12.89
CA LEU A 401 2.53 -17.09 -12.25
C LEU A 401 3.55 -16.20 -11.53
N PHE A 402 3.83 -16.54 -10.29
CA PHE A 402 4.66 -15.76 -9.38
C PHE A 402 5.70 -16.67 -8.69
N ALA A 403 6.68 -16.05 -8.03
CA ALA A 403 7.67 -16.72 -7.18
C ALA A 403 8.28 -18.01 -7.80
N PRO A 404 8.83 -17.97 -9.03
CA PRO A 404 9.40 -19.14 -9.68
C PRO A 404 10.66 -19.62 -8.95
N SER A 405 10.72 -20.92 -8.65
CA SER A 405 11.89 -21.60 -8.12
C SER A 405 12.30 -22.74 -9.06
N VAL A 406 13.54 -22.73 -9.50
CA VAL A 406 14.07 -23.72 -10.45
C VAL A 406 14.76 -24.87 -9.74
N SER A 407 14.61 -26.10 -10.25
CA SER A 407 15.28 -27.28 -9.74
C SER A 407 16.81 -27.21 -9.91
N HIS A 408 17.55 -27.94 -9.06
CA HIS A 408 19.02 -27.99 -9.10
C HIS A 408 19.59 -28.48 -10.44
N ASP A 409 18.88 -29.39 -11.12
CA ASP A 409 19.25 -29.87 -12.45
C ASP A 409 18.87 -28.89 -13.58
N GLY A 410 18.09 -27.85 -13.26
CA GLY A 410 17.67 -26.79 -14.17
C GLY A 410 16.54 -27.19 -15.12
N LYS A 411 15.89 -28.35 -14.94
CA LYS A 411 14.87 -28.87 -15.87
C LYS A 411 13.45 -28.41 -15.55
N ASN A 412 13.13 -28.19 -14.29
CA ASN A 412 11.78 -27.86 -13.85
C ASN A 412 11.75 -26.53 -13.10
N ILE A 413 10.67 -25.78 -13.27
CA ILE A 413 10.36 -24.58 -12.51
C ILE A 413 9.05 -24.83 -11.76
N VAL A 414 9.06 -24.68 -10.44
CA VAL A 414 7.81 -24.55 -9.67
C VAL A 414 7.45 -23.09 -9.54
N ALA A 415 6.20 -22.72 -9.76
CA ALA A 415 5.70 -21.36 -9.60
C ALA A 415 4.32 -21.35 -8.93
N VAL A 416 4.01 -20.26 -8.23
CA VAL A 416 2.69 -20.06 -7.62
C VAL A 416 1.76 -19.46 -8.65
N GLU A 417 0.65 -20.13 -8.96
CA GLU A 417 -0.42 -19.59 -9.79
C GLU A 417 -1.52 -19.00 -8.91
N VAL A 418 -1.95 -17.78 -9.24
CA VAL A 418 -3.16 -17.17 -8.69
C VAL A 418 -4.18 -16.97 -9.80
N THR A 419 -5.24 -17.78 -9.79
CA THR A 419 -6.34 -17.63 -10.76
C THR A 419 -7.15 -16.34 -10.53
N THR A 420 -7.99 -15.97 -11.49
CA THR A 420 -8.89 -14.81 -11.35
C THR A 420 -10.00 -15.03 -10.32
N GLU A 421 -10.17 -16.26 -9.83
CA GLU A 421 -11.10 -16.63 -8.76
C GLU A 421 -10.44 -16.62 -7.37
N ASN A 422 -9.17 -16.20 -7.28
CA ASN A 422 -8.30 -16.32 -6.09
C ASN A 422 -8.18 -17.78 -5.58
N LYS A 423 -8.09 -18.74 -6.50
CA LYS A 423 -7.59 -20.10 -6.21
C LYS A 423 -6.09 -20.16 -6.47
N TYR A 424 -5.39 -20.88 -5.60
CA TYR A 424 -3.93 -20.96 -5.55
C TYR A 424 -3.47 -22.36 -5.94
N TYR A 425 -2.47 -22.44 -6.82
CA TYR A 425 -1.89 -23.71 -7.26
C TYR A 425 -0.37 -23.62 -7.31
N LEU A 426 0.31 -24.76 -7.13
CA LEU A 426 1.70 -24.90 -7.54
C LEU A 426 1.71 -25.49 -8.95
N GLN A 427 2.28 -24.74 -9.89
CA GLN A 427 2.47 -25.17 -11.27
C GLN A 427 3.91 -25.63 -11.47
N ILE A 428 4.10 -26.77 -12.12
CA ILE A 428 5.41 -27.31 -12.50
C ILE A 428 5.55 -27.13 -14.01
N LEU A 429 6.57 -26.40 -14.42
CA LEU A 429 6.84 -26.03 -15.81
C LEU A 429 8.16 -26.65 -16.25
N ASP A 430 8.24 -27.07 -17.51
CA ASP A 430 9.52 -27.38 -18.15
C ASP A 430 10.29 -26.06 -18.35
N SER A 431 11.58 -26.04 -17.97
CA SER A 431 12.37 -24.80 -17.97
C SER A 431 12.74 -24.29 -19.37
N GLU A 432 12.60 -25.14 -20.40
CA GLU A 432 12.84 -24.77 -21.79
C GLU A 432 11.53 -24.37 -22.48
N THR A 433 10.44 -25.11 -22.31
CA THR A 433 9.20 -24.86 -23.07
C THR A 433 8.23 -23.93 -22.36
N GLY A 434 8.30 -23.85 -21.03
CA GLY A 434 7.41 -23.04 -20.20
C GLY A 434 6.07 -23.70 -19.91
#